data_AF-A0A7S3Q6B4-F1
#
_entry.id   AF-A0A7S3Q6B4-F1
#
_cell.length_a   1.000
_cell.length_b   1.000
_cell.length_c   1.000
_cell.angle_alpha   90.00
_cell.angle_beta   90.00
_cell.angle_gamma   90.00
#
_symmetry.space_group_name_H-M   'P 1'
#
loop_
_entity.id
_entity.type
_entity.pdbx_description
1 polymer ?
#
loop_
_entity_poly.entity_id
_entity_poly.type
_entity_poly.pdbx_seq_one_letter_code
_entity_poly.pdbx_strand_id
1 'polypeptide(L)'
;TDTDTGNCDLDGPKWGKNVFQVLKKIKVDDLGHMSATELQSSIPTNDAEGRGVADMNSLEKKLSVKVVFDRETDHVLLVGDEKKLEKKVFDIRNMLSHYHWRLSGTDVTFEKATSS
;
A
#
# COMPACT_ATOMS: atom_id res chain seq x y z
N THR A 1 38.42 37.74 -32.72
CA THR A 1 38.53 36.90 -31.52
C THR A 1 37.15 36.37 -31.23
N ASP A 2 36.89 35.17 -31.75
CA ASP A 2 35.64 34.46 -31.57
C ASP A 2 35.52 34.02 -30.11
N THR A 3 34.54 34.57 -29.40
CA THR A 3 34.08 34.00 -28.13
C THR A 3 33.09 32.90 -28.45
N ASP A 4 33.64 31.71 -28.58
CA ASP A 4 32.93 30.44 -28.55
C ASP A 4 32.19 30.33 -27.21
N THR A 5 30.90 30.71 -27.21
CA THR A 5 29.99 30.40 -26.11
C THR A 5 29.71 28.91 -26.17
N GLY A 6 30.62 28.15 -25.54
CA GLY A 6 30.50 26.72 -25.34
C GLY A 6 29.11 26.39 -24.85
N ASN A 7 28.34 25.75 -25.74
CA ASN A 7 27.09 25.11 -25.42
C ASN A 7 27.44 23.96 -24.46
N CYS A 8 27.39 24.23 -23.16
CA CYS A 8 27.37 23.18 -22.17
C CYS A 8 26.00 22.51 -22.29
N ASP A 9 25.93 21.52 -23.17
CA ASP A 9 24.84 20.55 -23.20
C ASP A 9 24.77 19.93 -21.79
N LEU A 10 23.90 20.50 -20.96
CA LEU A 10 23.48 19.93 -19.70
C LEU A 10 22.60 18.73 -20.03
N ASP A 11 23.23 17.64 -20.49
CA ASP A 11 22.67 16.29 -20.63
C ASP A 11 22.47 15.65 -19.24
N GLY A 12 21.92 16.42 -18.31
CA GLY A 12 21.39 15.92 -17.07
C GLY A 12 20.05 15.20 -17.32
N PRO A 13 19.71 14.15 -16.54
CA PRO A 13 18.41 13.53 -16.68
C PRO A 13 17.32 14.59 -16.46
N LYS A 14 16.32 14.63 -17.36
CA LYS A 14 15.15 15.52 -17.25
C LYS A 14 14.22 15.04 -16.12
N TRP A 15 14.73 15.00 -14.89
CA TRP A 15 14.06 14.47 -13.70
C TRP A 15 12.67 15.03 -13.51
N GLY A 16 12.49 16.35 -13.70
CA GLY A 16 11.18 17.00 -13.59
C GLY A 16 10.12 16.40 -14.54
N LYS A 17 10.49 16.17 -15.81
CA LYS A 17 9.58 15.56 -16.79
C LYS A 17 9.30 14.09 -16.45
N ASN A 18 10.32 13.35 -16.04
CA ASN A 18 10.19 11.93 -15.71
C ASN A 18 9.34 11.69 -14.46
N VAL A 19 9.58 12.46 -13.40
CA VAL A 19 8.78 12.41 -12.16
C VAL A 19 7.33 12.76 -12.46
N PHE A 20 7.08 13.84 -13.21
CA PHE A 20 5.71 14.24 -13.55
C PHE A 20 4.97 13.17 -14.37
N GLN A 21 5.65 12.50 -15.31
CA GLN A 21 5.06 11.40 -16.08
C GLN A 21 4.73 10.17 -15.22
N VAL A 22 5.52 9.89 -14.19
CA VAL A 22 5.24 8.80 -13.23
C VAL A 22 4.07 9.18 -12.33
N LEU A 23 4.06 10.40 -11.79
CA LEU A 23 2.98 10.88 -10.91
C LEU A 23 1.61 10.84 -11.61
N LYS A 24 1.54 11.17 -12.91
CA LYS A 24 0.29 11.08 -13.69
C LYS A 24 -0.33 9.69 -13.75
N LYS A 25 0.48 8.64 -13.56
CA LYS A 25 0.02 7.25 -13.60
C LYS A 25 -0.48 6.76 -12.25
N ILE A 26 -0.16 7.50 -11.18
CA ILE A 26 -0.61 7.16 -9.83
C ILE A 26 -2.10 7.43 -9.75
N LYS A 27 -2.84 6.40 -9.37
CA LYS A 27 -4.26 6.44 -9.07
C LYS A 27 -4.47 6.02 -7.63
N VAL A 28 -5.61 6.44 -7.11
CA VAL A 28 -6.13 6.03 -5.81
C VAL A 28 -7.39 5.24 -6.07
N ASP A 29 -7.46 4.04 -5.52
CA ASP A 29 -8.61 3.16 -5.55
C ASP A 29 -9.11 3.01 -4.11
N ASP A 30 -10.32 3.51 -3.86
CA ASP A 30 -10.93 3.53 -2.54
C ASP A 30 -11.68 2.21 -2.30
N LEU A 31 -11.24 1.45 -1.30
CA LEU A 31 -11.89 0.19 -0.92
C LEU A 31 -13.10 0.41 -0.01
N GLY A 32 -13.37 1.66 0.37
CA GLY A 32 -14.47 2.08 1.22
C GLY A 32 -14.12 2.08 2.71
N HIS A 33 -15.15 2.35 3.50
CA HIS A 33 -15.09 2.39 4.96
C HIS A 33 -14.92 0.98 5.54
N MET A 34 -13.70 0.65 5.98
CA MET A 34 -13.32 -0.68 6.49
C MET A 34 -12.74 -0.60 7.91
N SER A 35 -13.14 0.40 8.69
CA SER A 35 -12.57 0.69 10.02
C SER A 35 -11.04 0.78 9.98
N ALA A 36 -10.49 1.63 9.10
CA ALA A 36 -9.06 1.68 8.78
C ALA A 36 -8.15 1.69 10.03
N THR A 37 -8.54 2.40 11.09
CA THR A 37 -7.78 2.46 12.34
C THR A 37 -7.73 1.12 13.07
N GLU A 38 -8.88 0.45 13.19
CA GLU A 38 -8.99 -0.85 13.86
C GLU A 38 -8.36 -1.95 13.00
N LEU A 39 -8.59 -1.90 11.69
CA LEU A 39 -8.03 -2.82 10.71
C LEU A 39 -6.51 -2.81 10.77
N GLN A 40 -5.88 -1.63 10.71
CA GLN A 40 -4.42 -1.52 10.82
C GLN A 40 -3.89 -2.18 12.09
N SER A 41 -4.62 -2.03 13.19
CA SER A 41 -4.22 -2.55 14.51
C SER A 41 -4.48 -4.06 14.65
N SER A 42 -5.41 -4.61 13.87
CA SER A 42 -5.78 -6.03 13.86
C SER A 42 -4.80 -6.91 13.09
N ILE A 43 -4.04 -6.32 12.16
CA ILE A 43 -3.09 -7.05 11.33
C ILE A 43 -1.84 -7.33 12.18
N PRO A 44 -1.50 -8.61 12.46
CA PRO A 44 -0.35 -8.93 13.30
C PRO A 44 0.95 -8.49 12.59
N THR A 45 1.95 -8.08 13.37
CA THR A 45 3.26 -7.69 12.81
C THR A 45 3.93 -8.87 12.10
N ASN A 46 3.85 -10.05 12.71
CA ASN A 46 4.23 -11.35 12.16
C ASN A 46 3.53 -12.43 12.99
N ASP A 47 2.80 -13.33 12.37
CA ASP A 47 2.38 -14.57 13.01
C ASP A 47 3.42 -15.68 12.80
N ALA A 48 3.19 -16.87 13.37
CA ALA A 48 4.09 -18.03 13.23
C ALA A 48 4.27 -18.50 11.77
N GLU A 49 3.41 -18.06 10.85
CA GLU A 49 3.44 -18.36 9.42
C GLU A 49 3.98 -17.18 8.59
N GLY A 50 4.41 -16.08 9.24
CA GLY A 50 4.89 -14.87 8.57
C GLY A 50 3.80 -14.02 7.93
N ARG A 51 2.52 -14.25 8.28
CA ARG A 51 1.37 -13.48 7.78
C ARG A 51 1.21 -12.19 8.58
N GLY A 52 0.55 -11.22 7.94
CA GLY A 52 0.23 -9.91 8.54
C GLY A 52 0.98 -8.77 7.86
N VAL A 53 1.55 -7.86 8.63
CA VAL A 53 2.19 -6.64 8.09
C VAL A 53 3.36 -6.98 7.16
N ALA A 54 4.13 -8.03 7.47
CA ALA A 54 5.24 -8.48 6.62
C ALA A 54 4.78 -8.99 5.23
N ASP A 55 3.68 -9.75 5.20
CA ASP A 55 3.07 -10.23 3.96
C ASP A 55 2.47 -9.07 3.15
N MET A 56 1.74 -8.17 3.81
CA MET A 56 1.22 -6.94 3.19
C MET A 56 2.35 -6.12 2.54
N ASN A 57 3.44 -5.87 3.27
CA ASN A 57 4.60 -5.14 2.75
C ASN A 57 5.25 -5.86 1.55
N SER A 58 5.29 -7.19 1.58
CA SER A 58 5.80 -8.00 0.48
C SER A 58 4.92 -7.91 -0.76
N LEU A 59 3.59 -7.96 -0.59
CA LEU A 59 2.61 -7.76 -1.64
C LEU A 59 2.69 -6.35 -2.24
N GLU A 60 2.74 -5.32 -1.40
CA GLU A 60 2.91 -3.93 -1.82
C GLU A 60 4.15 -3.75 -2.71
N LYS A 61 5.30 -4.32 -2.30
CA LYS A 61 6.54 -4.28 -3.10
C LYS A 61 6.41 -5.06 -4.41
N LYS A 62 5.89 -6.29 -4.35
CA LYS A 62 5.71 -7.18 -5.52
C LYS A 62 4.78 -6.55 -6.57
N LEU A 63 3.76 -5.85 -6.11
CA LEU A 63 2.71 -5.26 -6.95
C LEU A 63 3.00 -3.81 -7.34
N SER A 64 3.94 -3.16 -6.66
CA SER A 64 4.23 -1.73 -6.80
C SER A 64 3.01 -0.86 -6.49
N VAL A 65 2.34 -1.20 -5.39
CA VAL A 65 1.17 -0.48 -4.85
C VAL A 65 1.38 -0.24 -3.36
N LYS A 66 0.63 0.69 -2.78
CA LYS A 66 0.61 0.96 -1.34
C LYS A 66 -0.80 0.94 -0.78
N VAL A 67 -0.94 0.31 0.38
CA VAL A 67 -2.12 0.36 1.22
C VAL A 67 -2.00 1.56 2.14
N VAL A 68 -3.00 2.42 2.15
CA VAL A 68 -3.09 3.57 3.03
C VAL A 68 -4.32 3.40 3.91
N PHE A 69 -4.10 3.42 5.23
CA PHE A 69 -5.17 3.46 6.22
C PHE A 69 -5.46 4.93 6.52
N ASP A 70 -6.47 5.49 5.86
CA ASP A 70 -6.85 6.88 6.07
C ASP A 70 -7.68 7.00 7.35
N ARG A 71 -7.08 7.58 8.39
CA ARG A 71 -7.71 7.72 9.71
C ARG A 71 -8.73 8.85 9.77
N GLU A 72 -8.69 9.79 8.81
CA GLU A 72 -9.62 10.92 8.80
C GLU A 72 -10.98 10.49 8.22
N THR A 73 -10.96 9.68 7.17
CA THR A 73 -12.16 9.13 6.51
C THR A 73 -12.52 7.73 7.00
N ASP A 74 -11.61 7.08 7.72
CA ASP A 74 -11.68 5.67 8.15
C ASP A 74 -11.81 4.67 6.97
N HIS A 75 -11.37 5.11 5.79
CA HIS A 75 -11.30 4.32 4.56
C HIS A 75 -9.94 3.64 4.39
N VAL A 76 -9.93 2.58 3.60
CA VAL A 76 -8.69 1.93 3.13
C VAL A 76 -8.49 2.22 1.66
N LEU A 77 -7.33 2.78 1.32
CA LEU A 77 -7.01 3.20 -0.04
C LEU A 77 -5.88 2.35 -0.61
N LEU A 78 -5.95 2.05 -1.90
CA LEU A 78 -4.85 1.50 -2.68
C LEU A 78 -4.28 2.56 -3.62
N VAL A 79 -2.99 2.82 -3.50
CA VAL A 79 -2.28 3.84 -4.28
C VAL A 79 -1.25 3.16 -5.17
N GLY A 80 -1.31 3.38 -6.48
CA GLY A 80 -0.38 2.76 -7.41
C GLY A 80 -0.63 3.11 -8.87
N ASP A 81 0.13 2.50 -9.78
CA ASP A 81 -0.12 2.63 -11.22
C ASP A 81 -1.47 2.00 -11.58
N GLU A 82 -2.28 2.72 -12.37
CA GLU A 82 -3.61 2.30 -12.83
C GLU A 82 -3.65 0.84 -13.32
N LYS A 83 -2.68 0.42 -14.15
CA LYS A 83 -2.64 -0.95 -14.70
C LYS A 83 -2.37 -2.02 -13.64
N LYS A 84 -1.69 -1.65 -12.55
CA LYS A 84 -1.41 -2.55 -11.43
C LYS A 84 -2.63 -2.69 -10.54
N LEU A 85 -3.32 -1.57 -10.29
CA LEU A 85 -4.57 -1.53 -9.54
C LEU A 85 -5.66 -2.39 -10.20
N GLU A 86 -5.80 -2.35 -11.53
CA GLU A 86 -6.84 -3.15 -12.20
C GLU A 86 -6.58 -4.67 -12.17
N LYS A 87 -5.32 -5.10 -12.32
CA LYS A 87 -5.00 -6.51 -12.63
C LYS A 87 -4.50 -7.33 -11.46
N LYS A 88 -3.91 -6.70 -10.44
CA LYS A 88 -3.07 -7.43 -9.48
C LYS A 88 -3.37 -7.19 -8.02
N VAL A 89 -4.31 -6.32 -7.68
CA VAL A 89 -4.61 -5.99 -6.27
C VAL A 89 -5.57 -6.97 -5.59
N PHE A 90 -6.05 -7.99 -6.31
CA PHE A 90 -6.97 -8.98 -5.75
C PHE A 90 -6.41 -9.64 -4.48
N ASP A 91 -5.12 -10.00 -4.47
CA ASP A 91 -4.46 -10.60 -3.31
C ASP A 91 -4.50 -9.67 -2.08
N ILE A 92 -4.19 -8.39 -2.27
CA ILE A 92 -4.24 -7.37 -1.20
C ILE A 92 -5.67 -7.13 -0.73
N ARG A 93 -6.63 -7.00 -1.65
CA ARG A 93 -8.05 -6.81 -1.32
C ARG A 93 -8.59 -7.99 -0.51
N ASN A 94 -8.24 -9.22 -0.88
CA ASN A 94 -8.64 -10.42 -0.15
C ASN A 94 -8.04 -10.45 1.25
N MET A 95 -6.75 -10.14 1.38
CA MET A 95 -6.08 -10.07 2.67
C MET A 95 -6.76 -9.04 3.59
N LEU A 96 -7.00 -7.81 3.09
CA LEU A 96 -7.67 -6.76 3.85
C LEU A 96 -9.11 -7.14 4.22
N SER A 97 -9.84 -7.74 3.28
CA SER A 97 -11.20 -8.24 3.52
C SER A 97 -11.23 -9.33 4.59
N HIS A 98 -10.22 -10.20 4.63
CA HIS A 98 -10.11 -11.25 5.64
C HIS A 98 -9.93 -10.68 7.05
N TYR A 99 -9.01 -9.71 7.21
CA TYR A 99 -8.81 -9.05 8.50
C TYR A 99 -10.03 -8.20 8.90
N HIS A 100 -10.66 -7.51 7.95
CA HIS A 100 -11.88 -6.75 8.20
C HIS A 100 -13.06 -7.63 8.60
N TRP A 101 -13.21 -8.81 7.98
CA TRP A 101 -14.21 -9.79 8.40
C TRP A 101 -13.97 -10.29 9.83
N ARG A 102 -12.70 -10.56 10.19
CA ARG A 102 -12.32 -10.95 11.54
C ARG A 102 -12.69 -9.90 12.58
N LEU A 103 -12.56 -8.61 12.23
CA LEU A 103 -12.98 -7.49 13.08
C LEU A 103 -14.50 -7.35 13.18
N SER A 104 -15.21 -7.43 12.06
CA SER A 104 -16.67 -7.20 12.00
C SER A 104 -17.52 -8.38 12.49
N GLY A 105 -16.91 -9.56 12.75
CA GLY A 105 -17.64 -10.80 12.89
C GLY A 105 -17.53 -11.61 14.20
N THR A 106 -16.45 -11.58 15.01
CA THR A 106 -16.38 -12.45 16.21
C THR A 106 -15.30 -12.04 17.23
N ASP A 107 -15.69 -12.15 18.50
CA ASP A 107 -14.93 -11.89 19.73
C ASP A 107 -13.50 -12.46 19.76
N VAL A 108 -12.59 -11.63 20.27
CA VAL A 108 -11.20 -12.00 20.55
C VAL A 108 -11.12 -12.63 21.94
N THR A 109 -11.68 -13.83 22.13
CA THR A 109 -11.36 -14.63 23.32
C THR A 109 -10.12 -15.48 23.04
N PHE A 110 -8.95 -14.92 23.33
CA PHE A 110 -7.80 -15.74 23.70
C PHE A 110 -7.94 -16.07 25.18
N GLU A 111 -8.78 -17.05 25.53
CA GLU A 111 -8.62 -17.69 26.83
C GLU A 111 -7.29 -18.43 26.81
N LYS A 112 -6.32 -17.78 27.46
CA LYS A 112 -5.08 -18.37 27.94
C LYS A 112 -5.47 -19.68 28.63
N ALA A 113 -5.15 -20.81 28.03
CA ALA A 113 -5.18 -22.10 28.72
C ALA A 113 -4.13 -22.03 29.84
N THR A 114 -4.51 -21.46 30.98
CA THR A 114 -3.84 -21.65 32.25
C THR A 114 -4.18 -23.06 32.72
N SER A 115 -3.18 -23.92 32.61
CA SER A 115 -2.85 -25.05 33.47
C SER A 115 -3.94 -25.65 34.34
N SER A 116 -4.13 -26.96 34.18
CA SER A 116 -4.15 -27.92 35.30
C SER A 116 -3.49 -29.21 34.85
#